data_AF-A0A540WG37-F1
#
_entry.id   AF-A0A540WG37-F1
#
_cell.length_a   1.000
_cell.length_b   1.000
_cell.length_c   1.000
_cell.angle_alpha   90.00
_cell.angle_beta   90.00
_cell.angle_gamma   90.00
#
_symmetry.space_group_name_H-M   'P 1'
#
loop_
_entity.id
_entity.type
_entity.pdbx_description
1 polymer ?
#
loop_
_entity_poly.entity_id
_entity_poly.type
_entity_poly.pdbx_seq_one_letter_code
_entity_poly.pdbx_strand_id
1 'polypeptide(L)'
;MAVGRAARQAARRPRVEAVFGKDATPAALDLLELVEYAWHDAYHEITPSEALIDDILTCSQGDLGRLIRFGLLAVVDARDLWMAVEAIRAAESDSGTGERTG
;
A
#
# COMPACT_ATOMS: atom_id res chain seq x y z
N MET A 1 8.01 0.17 -17.41
CA MET A 1 8.24 1.24 -16.43
C MET A 1 7.39 2.43 -16.83
N ALA A 2 6.47 2.90 -15.99
CA ALA A 2 5.69 4.10 -16.30
C ALA A 2 6.61 5.33 -16.19
N VAL A 3 6.75 6.09 -17.28
CA VAL A 3 7.64 7.24 -17.33
C VAL A 3 6.88 8.45 -16.78
N GLY A 4 7.17 8.80 -15.53
CA GLY A 4 6.61 9.97 -14.85
C GLY A 4 5.50 9.67 -13.84
N ARG A 5 5.27 10.62 -12.92
CA ARG A 5 4.37 10.47 -11.77
C ARG A 5 2.91 10.27 -12.17
N ALA A 6 2.40 11.10 -13.08
CA ALA A 6 1.03 10.98 -13.58
C ALA A 6 0.79 9.60 -14.25
N ALA A 7 1.79 9.06 -14.94
CA ALA A 7 1.71 7.73 -15.54
C ALA A 7 1.68 6.62 -14.46
N ARG A 8 2.47 6.76 -13.39
CA ARG A 8 2.40 5.84 -12.24
C ARG A 8 1.03 5.92 -11.55
N GLN A 9 0.55 7.12 -11.24
CA GLN A 9 -0.75 7.33 -10.61
C GLN A 9 -1.90 6.73 -11.45
N ALA A 10 -1.89 6.95 -12.76
CA ALA A 10 -2.85 6.33 -13.68
C ALA A 10 -2.75 4.79 -13.68
N ALA A 11 -1.54 4.23 -13.65
CA ALA A 11 -1.34 2.79 -13.55
C ALA A 11 -1.80 2.23 -12.19
N ARG A 12 -1.71 3.00 -11.10
CA ARG A 12 -2.15 2.58 -9.76
C ARG A 12 -3.67 2.68 -9.57
N ARG A 13 -4.34 3.54 -10.34
CA ARG A 13 -5.77 3.82 -10.16
C ARG A 13 -6.67 2.57 -10.11
N PRO A 14 -6.58 1.59 -11.03
CA PRO A 14 -7.48 0.43 -10.99
C PRO A 14 -7.39 -0.38 -9.69
N ARG A 15 -6.18 -0.60 -9.17
CA ARG A 15 -5.99 -1.32 -7.89
C ARG A 15 -6.44 -0.50 -6.69
N VAL A 16 -6.22 0.82 -6.71
CA VAL A 16 -6.67 1.70 -5.62
C VAL A 16 -8.20 1.78 -5.59
N GLU A 17 -8.84 1.86 -6.76
CA GLU A 17 -10.30 1.81 -6.90
C GLU A 17 -10.88 0.48 -6.41
N ALA A 18 -10.17 -0.64 -6.61
CA ALA A 18 -10.60 -1.94 -6.09
C ALA A 18 -10.56 -2.02 -4.55
N VAL A 19 -9.62 -1.32 -3.90
CA VAL A 19 -9.43 -1.37 -2.44
C VAL A 19 -10.30 -0.34 -1.71
N PHE A 20 -10.41 0.88 -2.24
CA PHE A 20 -11.06 2.01 -1.55
C PHE A 20 -12.41 2.40 -2.14
N GLY A 21 -12.79 1.84 -3.28
CA GLY A 21 -13.93 2.32 -4.06
C GLY A 21 -13.64 3.67 -4.75
N LYS A 22 -14.53 4.06 -5.66
CA LYS A 22 -14.34 5.24 -6.52
C LYS A 22 -14.26 6.55 -5.75
N ASP A 23 -15.01 6.67 -4.66
CA ASP A 23 -15.14 7.94 -3.93
C ASP A 23 -13.88 8.27 -3.13
N ALA A 24 -13.24 7.27 -2.51
CA ALA A 24 -12.02 7.46 -1.71
C ALA A 24 -10.72 7.34 -2.53
N THR A 25 -10.82 6.88 -3.79
CA THR A 25 -9.66 6.71 -4.68
C THR A 25 -8.81 7.97 -4.86
N PRO A 26 -9.38 9.17 -5.10
CA PRO A 26 -8.56 10.38 -5.26
C PRO A 26 -7.68 10.64 -4.03
N ALA A 27 -8.26 10.58 -2.82
CA ALA A 27 -7.53 10.79 -1.58
C ALA A 27 -6.45 9.73 -1.34
N ALA A 28 -6.73 8.46 -1.67
CA ALA A 28 -5.73 7.40 -1.57
C ALA A 28 -4.57 7.59 -2.55
N LEU A 29 -4.85 8.02 -3.78
CA LEU A 29 -3.81 8.31 -4.79
C LEU A 29 -2.95 9.52 -4.38
N ASP A 30 -3.56 10.57 -3.82
CA ASP A 30 -2.84 11.75 -3.33
C ASP A 30 -1.86 11.36 -2.21
N LEU A 31 -2.29 10.47 -1.30
CA LEU A 31 -1.43 9.98 -0.24
C LEU A 31 -0.27 9.10 -0.76
N LEU A 32 -0.52 8.24 -1.75
CA LEU A 32 0.57 7.50 -2.38
C LEU A 32 1.57 8.43 -3.08
N GLU A 33 1.10 9.55 -3.65
CA GLU A 33 1.97 10.59 -4.19
C GLU A 33 2.80 11.27 -3.08
N LEU A 34 2.22 11.58 -1.93
CA LEU A 34 2.98 12.09 -0.77
C LEU A 34 4.06 11.10 -0.31
N VAL A 35 3.77 9.80 -0.31
CA VAL A 35 4.77 8.76 -0.04
C VAL A 35 5.90 8.80 -1.06
N GLU A 36 5.63 9.01 -2.35
CA GLU A 36 6.70 9.14 -3.35
C GLU A 36 7.60 10.37 -3.09
N TYR A 37 7.02 11.51 -2.72
CA TYR A 37 7.81 12.69 -2.37
C TYR A 37 8.71 12.44 -1.17
N ALA A 38 8.15 11.87 -0.11
CA ALA A 38 8.90 11.58 1.11
C ALA A 38 9.97 10.50 0.88
N TRP A 39 9.67 9.50 0.03
CA TRP A 39 10.64 8.48 -0.37
C TRP A 39 11.84 9.08 -1.11
N HIS A 40 11.58 9.99 -2.05
CA HIS A 40 12.65 10.68 -2.76
C HIS A 40 13.52 11.53 -1.84
N ASP A 41 12.92 12.21 -0.87
CA ASP A 41 13.67 13.01 0.09
C ASP A 41 14.53 12.14 1.02
N ALA A 42 13.97 11.03 1.53
CA ALA A 42 14.63 10.16 2.48
C ALA A 42 15.68 9.23 1.85
N TYR A 43 15.44 8.72 0.64
CA TYR A 43 16.24 7.67 0.01
C TYR A 43 16.91 8.09 -1.31
N HIS A 44 16.64 9.30 -1.82
CA HIS A 44 17.12 9.79 -3.12
C HIS A 44 16.70 8.92 -4.32
N GLU A 45 15.66 8.12 -4.15
CA GLU A 45 15.06 7.28 -5.19
C GLU A 45 13.80 7.91 -5.75
N ILE A 46 13.53 7.71 -7.04
CA ILE A 46 12.41 8.39 -7.73
C ILE A 46 11.04 7.95 -7.20
N THR A 47 10.90 6.71 -6.75
CA THR A 47 9.65 6.12 -6.26
C THR A 47 9.97 4.82 -5.52
N PRO A 48 9.21 4.46 -4.48
CA PRO A 48 9.28 3.13 -3.89
C PRO A 48 8.96 2.04 -4.93
N SER A 49 9.39 0.82 -4.64
CA SER A 49 9.03 -0.34 -5.47
C SER A 49 7.51 -0.55 -5.51
N GLU A 50 7.00 -1.10 -6.62
CA GLU A 50 5.57 -1.40 -6.74
C GLU A 50 5.11 -2.43 -5.69
N ALA A 51 5.97 -3.35 -5.27
CA ALA A 51 5.68 -4.30 -4.20
C ALA A 51 5.42 -3.59 -2.86
N LEU A 52 6.21 -2.57 -2.52
CA LEU A 52 6.01 -1.78 -1.31
C LEU A 52 4.67 -1.01 -1.36
N ILE A 53 4.31 -0.49 -2.54
CA ILE A 53 3.02 0.16 -2.73
C ILE A 53 1.87 -0.82 -2.54
N ASP A 54 1.99 -2.03 -3.08
CA ASP A 54 0.98 -3.07 -2.92
C ASP A 54 0.86 -3.49 -1.45
N ASP A 55 1.98 -3.61 -0.72
CA ASP A 55 1.99 -3.89 0.72
C ASP A 55 1.28 -2.78 1.53
N ILE A 56 1.54 -1.50 1.24
CA ILE A 56 0.82 -0.37 1.86
C ILE A 56 -0.69 -0.47 1.61
N LEU A 57 -1.10 -0.78 0.38
CA LEU A 57 -2.49 -0.96 0.00
C LEU A 57 -3.13 -2.15 0.73
N THR A 58 -2.46 -3.31 0.79
CA THR A 58 -2.93 -4.48 1.54
C THR A 58 -3.10 -4.16 3.03
N CYS A 59 -2.11 -3.53 3.67
CA CYS A 59 -2.19 -3.17 5.08
C CYS A 59 -3.30 -2.14 5.37
N SER A 60 -3.64 -1.29 4.40
CA SER A 60 -4.71 -0.31 4.55
C SER A 60 -6.09 -0.94 4.74
N GLN A 61 -6.34 -2.11 4.14
CA GLN A 61 -7.63 -2.79 4.16
C GLN A 61 -8.81 -1.85 3.76
N GLY A 62 -8.58 -0.94 2.81
CA GLY A 62 -9.60 0.03 2.35
C GLY A 62 -9.87 1.21 3.29
N ASP A 63 -9.15 1.33 4.41
CA ASP A 63 -9.27 2.45 5.35
C ASP A 63 -8.19 3.51 5.11
N LEU A 64 -8.60 4.75 4.84
CA LEU A 64 -7.67 5.86 4.60
C LEU A 64 -6.79 6.16 5.83
N GLY A 65 -7.31 6.00 7.05
CA GLY A 65 -6.53 6.20 8.26
C GLY A 65 -5.38 5.20 8.40
N ARG A 66 -5.63 3.93 8.05
CA ARG A 66 -4.59 2.89 7.95
C ARG A 66 -3.64 3.16 6.79
N LEU A 67 -4.13 3.62 5.63
CA LEU A 67 -3.26 4.00 4.52
C LEU A 67 -2.24 5.06 4.93
N ILE A 68 -2.66 6.09 5.69
CA ILE A 68 -1.76 7.13 6.23
C ILE A 68 -0.71 6.50 7.14
N ARG A 69 -1.13 5.65 8.08
CA ARG A 69 -0.22 4.99 9.03
C ARG A 69 0.83 4.13 8.33
N PHE A 70 0.41 3.30 7.38
CA PHE A 70 1.34 2.40 6.67
C PHE A 70 2.18 3.13 5.62
N GLY A 71 1.68 4.18 5.00
CA GLY A 71 2.48 5.07 4.15
C GLY A 71 3.58 5.79 4.94
N LEU A 72 3.25 6.30 6.13
CA LEU A 72 4.26 6.87 7.03
C LEU A 72 5.28 5.83 7.47
N LEU A 73 4.83 4.63 7.85
CA LEU A 73 5.71 3.54 8.26
C LEU A 73 6.67 3.14 7.14
N ALA A 74 6.19 3.05 5.90
CA ALA A 74 7.02 2.76 4.73
C ALA A 74 8.19 3.73 4.60
N VAL A 75 7.95 5.02 4.86
CA VAL A 75 8.95 6.08 4.72
C VAL A 75 9.91 6.10 5.91
N VAL A 76 9.39 5.99 7.14
CA VAL A 76 10.17 6.18 8.38
C VAL A 76 10.94 4.92 8.79
N ASP A 77 10.36 3.73 8.59
CA ASP A 77 11.01 2.44 8.86
C ASP A 77 10.41 1.32 8.01
N ALA A 78 10.94 1.15 6.80
CA ALA A 78 10.46 0.14 5.85
C ALA A 78 10.51 -1.31 6.39
N ARG A 79 11.32 -1.59 7.42
CA ARG A 79 11.41 -2.92 8.04
C ARG A 79 10.15 -3.25 8.85
N ASP A 80 9.62 -2.28 9.58
CA ASP A 80 8.41 -2.46 10.38
C ASP A 80 7.17 -2.66 9.50
N LEU A 81 7.14 -2.05 8.31
CA LEU A 81 6.09 -2.32 7.33
C LEU A 81 6.10 -3.79 6.88
N TRP A 82 7.26 -4.35 6.55
CA TRP A 82 7.37 -5.75 6.11
C TRP A 82 6.90 -6.73 7.19
N MET A 83 7.22 -6.48 8.46
CA MET A 83 6.73 -7.30 9.57
C MET A 83 5.21 -7.25 9.72
N ALA A 84 4.60 -6.07 9.52
CA ALA A 84 3.15 -5.91 9.59
C ALA A 84 2.43 -6.65 8.44
N VAL A 85 3.00 -6.60 7.23
CA VAL A 85 2.48 -7.34 6.05
C VAL A 85 2.47 -8.84 6.33
N GLU A 86 3.57 -9.38 6.84
CA GLU A 86 3.70 -10.81 7.09
C GLU A 86 2.71 -11.30 8.16
N ALA A 87 2.47 -10.49 9.19
CA ALA A 87 1.47 -10.81 10.20
C ALA A 87 0.04 -10.90 9.64
N ILE A 88 -0.32 -10.03 8.68
CA ILE A 88 -1.63 -10.07 8.01
C ILE A 88 -1.78 -11.33 7.15
N ARG A 89 -0.76 -11.65 6.35
CA ARG A 89 -0.76 -12.85 5.49
C ARG A 89 -0.85 -14.14 6.30
N ALA A 90 -0.17 -14.20 7.44
CA ALA A 90 -0.25 -15.32 8.36
C ALA A 90 -1.67 -15.49 8.95
N ALA A 91 -2.33 -14.39 9.32
CA ALA A 91 -3.69 -14.42 9.86
C ALA A 91 -4.75 -14.86 8.81
N GLU A 92 -4.60 -14.42 7.56
CA GLU A 92 -5.47 -14.86 6.46
C GLU A 92 -5.29 -16.36 6.17
N SER A 93 -4.07 -16.88 6.26
CA SER A 93 -3.75 -18.29 6.04
C SER A 93 -4.31 -19.21 7.13
N ASP A 94 -4.35 -18.74 8.39
CA ASP A 94 -4.88 -19.50 9.52
C ASP A 94 -6.41 -19.56 9.50
N SER A 95 -7.07 -18.52 8.96
CA SER A 95 -8.54 -18.47 8.80
C SER A 95 -9.11 -19.43 7.74
N GLY A 96 -8.26 -20.00 6.86
CA GLY A 96 -8.66 -20.92 5.79
C GLY A 96 -8.67 -22.42 6.17
N THR A 97 -8.23 -22.79 7.38
CA THR A 97 -8.04 -24.20 7.77
C THR A 97 -9.17 -24.75 8.68
N GLY A 98 -10.17 -23.94 9.04
CA GLY A 98 -11.23 -24.30 9.99
C GLY A 98 -12.48 -25.01 9.43
N GLU A 99 -12.69 -25.06 8.12
CA GLU A 99 -13.91 -25.63 7.51
C GLU A 99 -13.60 -26.84 6.64
N ARG A 100 -13.14 -27.94 7.25
CA ARG A 100 -13.19 -29.26 6.59
C ARG A 100 -13.07 -30.46 7.54
N THR A 101 -14.10 -30.67 8.36
CA THR A 101 -14.56 -31.99 8.89
C THR A 101 -15.94 -31.73 9.50
N GLY A 102 -17.05 -32.29 9.03
CA GLY A 102 -17.24 -33.71 8.74
C GLY A 102 -17.84 -34.35 9.98
#